data_AF-A0A9J6ETC7-F1
#
_entry.id   AF-A0A9J6ETC7-F1
#
_cell.length_a   1.000
_cell.length_b   1.000
_cell.length_c   1.000
_cell.angle_alpha   90.00
_cell.angle_beta   90.00
_cell.angle_gamma   90.00
#
_symmetry.space_group_name_H-M   'P 1'
#
loop_
_entity.id
_entity.type
_entity.pdbx_description
1 polymer ?
#
loop_
_entity_poly.entity_id
_entity_poly.type
_entity_poly.pdbx_seq_one_letter_code
_entity_poly.pdbx_strand_id
1 'polypeptide(L)'
;MMTKVLTFNHALRVLKIPTLVYDAWLSRVEDPTASCQTDFSPWISALVENKTLETVMLPLRIWETEQWEELLQCLSSRARSFKLTIKGHFSKRYQWEKLCSTLRSTGMEERVSFDTTLYILDEHEMLECKAFSKFHSFPCQDDHGEVSRMFRRLASFTHVTAAHLEICIPDVNKTISSDIAHYIATASALKELRLTIWLCQLFRKAAQKGWAAILESLRKNTSVNELCVVTRFMSEPEIQLLADTLKYCENVRRAHVGVGDTEVAAAFVRRLHDGIEFNFNLLRLTVDGCELTRSMVSKEWFVIWDTTRRNSDLVARAAQYLNGTRVDRYGAEALERIGKNLSLQQEVAHLLSVSEADAAALVRTELKAMQSLDGFMRAAGVVKDGVSCDRCEDGNIQLEDINEDCWSLIRRHLKVEDVTEPASATLTEDLGHPITAAS
;
A
#
# COMPACT_ATOMS: atom_id res chain seq x y z
N MET A 1 -4.62 -15.98 36.29
CA MET A 1 -3.66 -14.92 36.69
C MET A 1 -3.69 -13.74 35.69
N MET A 2 -4.89 -13.26 35.32
CA MET A 2 -5.10 -11.99 34.59
C MET A 2 -6.14 -11.12 35.31
N THR A 3 -6.31 -11.33 36.61
CA THR A 3 -7.20 -10.55 37.50
C THR A 3 -6.44 -9.33 38.07
N LYS A 4 -5.64 -8.66 37.24
CA LYS A 4 -5.26 -7.28 37.51
C LYS A 4 -6.20 -6.44 36.67
N VAL A 5 -7.15 -5.81 37.36
CA VAL A 5 -8.06 -4.78 36.85
C VAL A 5 -7.39 -4.03 35.70
N LEU A 6 -7.92 -4.18 34.49
CA LEU A 6 -7.50 -3.43 33.31
C LEU A 6 -7.95 -1.98 33.49
N THR A 7 -7.24 -1.24 34.34
CA THR A 7 -7.30 0.23 34.30
C THR A 7 -6.59 0.65 33.02
N PHE A 8 -7.38 0.82 31.95
CA PHE A 8 -6.87 1.45 30.75
C PHE A 8 -6.38 2.85 31.12
N ASN A 9 -5.08 3.08 30.95
CA ASN A 9 -4.51 4.41 31.12
C ASN A 9 -5.28 5.38 30.20
N HIS A 10 -5.75 6.51 30.74
CA HIS A 10 -6.55 7.49 29.99
C HIS A 10 -5.82 8.02 28.73
N ALA A 11 -4.50 7.84 28.63
CA ALA A 11 -3.69 8.21 27.46
C ALA A 11 -3.68 7.16 26.32
N LEU A 12 -4.22 5.95 26.51
CA LEU A 12 -4.07 4.86 25.56
C LEU A 12 -5.13 4.94 24.44
N ARG A 13 -4.69 5.25 23.21
CA ARG A 13 -5.57 5.36 22.02
C ARG A 13 -5.76 4.07 21.23
N VAL A 14 -4.82 3.11 21.35
CA VAL A 14 -4.86 1.85 20.59
C VAL A 14 -4.58 0.66 21.50
N LEU A 15 -5.49 -0.31 21.50
CA LEU A 15 -5.33 -1.59 22.21
C LEU A 15 -5.23 -2.74 21.21
N LYS A 16 -4.13 -3.49 21.26
CA LYS A 16 -3.91 -4.69 20.43
C LYS A 16 -3.63 -5.89 21.33
N ILE A 17 -4.49 -6.90 21.26
CA ILE A 17 -4.23 -8.20 21.88
C ILE A 17 -3.83 -9.17 20.75
N PRO A 18 -2.55 -9.57 20.64
CA PRO A 18 -2.10 -10.40 19.54
C PRO A 18 -2.67 -11.82 19.62
N THR A 19 -3.13 -12.35 18.49
CA THR A 19 -3.55 -13.76 18.33
C THR A 19 -2.43 -14.74 18.68
N LEU A 20 -1.16 -14.39 18.43
CA LEU A 20 -0.01 -15.26 18.71
C LEU A 20 0.20 -15.56 20.21
N VAL A 21 -0.19 -14.66 21.12
CA VAL A 21 -0.16 -14.94 22.57
C VAL A 21 -1.26 -15.95 22.93
N TYR A 22 -2.35 -15.94 22.18
CA TYR A 22 -3.50 -16.82 22.34
C TYR A 22 -3.27 -18.20 21.69
N ASP A 23 -2.64 -18.26 20.52
CA ASP A 23 -2.29 -19.53 19.84
C ASP A 23 -1.11 -20.24 20.52
N ALA A 24 -0.12 -19.49 21.04
CA ALA A 24 0.94 -20.05 21.89
C ALA A 24 0.43 -20.52 23.26
N TRP A 25 -0.72 -20.01 23.72
CA TRP A 25 -1.41 -20.46 24.91
C TRP A 25 -2.28 -21.71 24.61
N LEU A 26 -3.05 -21.71 23.51
CA LEU A 26 -3.84 -22.86 23.06
C LEU A 26 -2.97 -24.07 22.70
N SER A 27 -1.78 -23.88 22.13
CA SER A 27 -0.82 -24.98 21.89
C SER A 27 -0.23 -25.59 23.17
N ARG A 28 -0.43 -24.96 24.33
CA ARG A 28 -0.05 -25.48 25.65
C ARG A 28 -1.22 -26.04 26.45
N VAL A 29 -2.45 -25.90 25.96
CA VAL A 29 -3.66 -26.44 26.58
C VAL A 29 -4.04 -27.70 25.79
N GLU A 30 -4.17 -28.85 26.48
CA GLU A 30 -4.41 -30.17 25.86
C GLU A 30 -5.77 -30.27 25.10
N ASP A 31 -6.61 -29.23 25.20
CA ASP A 31 -7.91 -29.15 24.54
C ASP A 31 -8.02 -27.86 23.70
N PRO A 32 -8.00 -27.95 22.35
CA PRO A 32 -8.21 -26.83 21.45
C PRO A 32 -9.61 -26.20 21.54
N THR A 33 -10.53 -26.81 22.30
CA THR A 33 -11.89 -26.31 22.55
C THR A 33 -12.04 -25.59 23.90
N ALA A 34 -11.00 -25.54 24.73
CA ALA A 34 -11.01 -24.78 25.98
C ALA A 34 -11.08 -23.27 25.68
N SER A 35 -12.28 -22.69 25.73
CA SER A 35 -12.45 -21.24 25.65
C SER A 35 -11.72 -20.60 26.83
N CYS A 36 -10.81 -19.67 26.53
CA CYS A 36 -10.20 -18.83 27.54
C CYS A 36 -11.28 -17.84 28.03
N GLN A 37 -12.19 -18.28 28.89
CA GLN A 37 -13.22 -17.42 29.48
C GLN A 37 -12.56 -16.40 30.41
N THR A 38 -12.09 -15.30 29.83
CA THR A 38 -11.85 -14.06 30.57
C THR A 38 -13.18 -13.52 31.04
N ASP A 39 -13.29 -13.05 32.29
CA ASP A 39 -14.50 -12.39 32.79
C ASP A 39 -14.92 -11.27 31.82
N PHE A 40 -16.05 -11.44 31.16
CA PHE A 40 -16.56 -10.53 30.13
C PHE A 40 -16.97 -9.16 30.72
N SER A 41 -17.58 -9.16 31.91
CA SER A 41 -18.15 -7.95 32.52
C SER A 41 -17.12 -6.84 32.80
N PRO A 42 -15.93 -7.10 33.37
CA PRO A 42 -14.90 -6.07 33.51
C PRO A 42 -14.41 -5.50 32.18
N TRP A 43 -14.36 -6.31 31.12
CA TRP A 43 -13.91 -5.87 29.80
C TRP A 43 -14.92 -4.93 29.15
N ILE A 44 -16.20 -5.30 29.13
CA ILE A 44 -17.24 -4.46 28.53
C ILE A 44 -17.35 -3.13 29.27
N SER A 45 -17.36 -3.13 30.62
CA SER A 45 -17.39 -1.89 31.41
C SER A 45 -16.20 -0.99 31.07
N ALA A 46 -14.98 -1.55 31.04
CA ALA A 46 -13.78 -0.79 30.75
C ALA A 46 -13.75 -0.24 29.31
N LEU A 47 -14.25 -1.00 28.33
CA LEU A 47 -14.36 -0.54 26.94
C LEU A 47 -15.43 0.56 26.76
N VAL A 48 -16.55 0.46 27.46
CA VAL A 48 -17.65 1.45 27.39
C VAL A 48 -17.26 2.75 28.10
N GLU A 49 -16.66 2.68 29.28
CA GLU A 49 -16.26 3.84 30.07
C GLU A 49 -15.07 4.61 29.47
N ASN A 50 -14.19 3.91 28.77
CA ASN A 50 -13.02 4.53 28.16
C ASN A 50 -13.45 5.39 26.96
N LYS A 51 -13.27 6.72 27.05
CA LYS A 51 -13.61 7.68 25.99
C LYS A 51 -12.46 8.02 25.03
N THR A 52 -11.23 7.60 25.34
CA THR A 52 -10.01 8.02 24.61
C THR A 52 -9.52 6.97 23.62
N LEU A 53 -9.96 5.72 23.78
CA LEU A 53 -9.62 4.61 22.89
C LEU A 53 -10.26 4.82 21.51
N GLU A 54 -9.45 4.76 20.47
CA GLU A 54 -9.88 4.97 19.08
C GLU A 54 -9.92 3.65 18.32
N THR A 55 -9.03 2.71 18.63
CA THR A 55 -8.96 1.41 17.93
C THR A 55 -8.70 0.25 18.90
N VAL A 56 -9.47 -0.82 18.73
CA VAL A 56 -9.37 -2.06 19.50
C VAL A 56 -9.26 -3.25 18.56
N MET A 57 -8.35 -4.17 18.84
CA MET A 57 -8.21 -5.42 18.10
C MET A 57 -8.28 -6.61 19.05
N LEU A 58 -9.22 -7.51 18.79
CA LEU A 58 -9.57 -8.63 19.67
C LEU A 58 -9.72 -9.94 18.88
N PRO A 59 -9.24 -11.08 19.39
CA PRO A 59 -9.50 -12.40 18.79
C PRO A 59 -10.99 -12.77 18.93
N LEU A 60 -11.60 -13.30 17.88
CA LEU A 60 -13.00 -13.74 17.87
C LEU A 60 -13.29 -14.78 18.97
N ARG A 61 -12.33 -15.68 19.24
CA ARG A 61 -12.46 -16.78 20.22
C ARG A 61 -12.38 -16.34 21.69
N ILE A 62 -12.17 -15.05 21.97
CA ILE A 62 -12.11 -14.56 23.35
C ILE A 62 -13.46 -14.64 24.07
N TRP A 63 -14.56 -14.58 23.32
CA TRP A 63 -15.93 -14.53 23.83
C TRP A 63 -16.88 -15.37 22.97
N GLU A 64 -17.98 -15.79 23.58
CA GLU A 64 -19.10 -16.43 22.88
C GLU A 64 -19.90 -15.43 22.05
N THR A 65 -20.76 -15.92 21.16
CA THR A 65 -21.53 -15.08 20.23
C THR A 65 -22.39 -14.05 20.96
N GLU A 66 -23.07 -14.45 22.04
CA GLU A 66 -23.96 -13.61 22.82
C GLU A 66 -23.20 -12.45 23.49
N GLN A 67 -21.97 -12.72 23.94
CA GLN A 67 -21.09 -11.72 24.54
C GLN A 67 -20.61 -10.71 23.50
N TRP A 68 -20.28 -11.16 22.28
CA TRP A 68 -19.99 -10.25 21.19
C TRP A 68 -21.19 -9.36 20.82
N GLU A 69 -22.40 -9.91 20.85
CA GLU A 69 -23.61 -9.14 20.59
C GLU A 69 -23.80 -8.03 21.62
N GLU A 70 -23.67 -8.37 22.91
CA GLU A 70 -23.77 -7.41 24.00
C GLU A 70 -22.72 -6.31 23.86
N LEU A 71 -21.47 -6.67 23.54
CA LEU A 71 -20.42 -5.70 23.28
C LEU A 71 -20.76 -4.75 22.11
N LEU A 72 -21.20 -5.30 20.98
CA LEU A 72 -21.53 -4.51 19.78
C LEU A 72 -22.71 -3.56 20.06
N GLN A 73 -23.71 -4.03 20.80
CA GLN A 73 -24.82 -3.19 21.25
C GLN A 73 -24.33 -2.05 22.15
N CYS A 74 -23.50 -2.34 23.16
CA CYS A 74 -22.95 -1.30 24.02
C CYS A 74 -22.11 -0.26 23.24
N LEU A 75 -21.28 -0.72 22.31
CA LEU A 75 -20.40 0.14 21.50
C LEU A 75 -21.15 0.97 20.44
N SER A 76 -22.37 0.58 20.06
CA SER A 76 -23.21 1.33 19.11
C SER A 76 -23.50 2.75 19.59
N SER A 77 -23.64 2.94 20.90
CA SER A 77 -23.90 4.24 21.54
C SER A 77 -22.67 5.17 21.59
N ARG A 78 -21.47 4.66 21.29
CA ARG A 78 -20.21 5.39 21.38
C ARG A 78 -19.99 6.32 20.18
N ALA A 79 -19.14 7.33 20.37
CA ALA A 79 -18.67 8.22 19.30
C ALA A 79 -18.19 7.44 18.06
N ARG A 80 -18.51 7.98 16.88
CA ARG A 80 -18.23 7.36 15.56
C ARG A 80 -16.75 7.09 15.28
N SER A 81 -15.82 7.71 16.02
CA SER A 81 -14.38 7.55 15.84
C SER A 81 -13.82 6.20 16.32
N PHE A 82 -14.57 5.44 17.14
CA PHE A 82 -14.12 4.14 17.63
C PHE A 82 -14.21 3.05 16.57
N LYS A 83 -13.11 2.35 16.35
CA LYS A 83 -12.97 1.19 15.44
C LYS A 83 -12.64 -0.09 16.20
N LEU A 84 -13.27 -1.19 15.78
CA LEU A 84 -13.05 -2.53 16.32
C LEU A 84 -12.60 -3.47 15.21
N THR A 85 -11.50 -4.18 15.41
CA THR A 85 -11.04 -5.25 14.53
C THR A 85 -11.19 -6.58 15.24
N ILE A 86 -11.98 -7.48 14.66
CA ILE A 86 -12.20 -8.83 15.18
C ILE A 86 -11.36 -9.80 14.34
N LYS A 87 -10.42 -10.48 15.01
CA LYS A 87 -9.49 -11.43 14.38
C LYS A 87 -10.02 -12.85 14.49
N GLY A 88 -10.38 -13.45 13.35
CA GLY A 88 -10.91 -14.80 13.30
C GLY A 88 -10.00 -15.74 12.53
N HIS A 89 -9.78 -16.95 13.04
CA HIS A 89 -9.32 -18.07 12.24
C HIS A 89 -10.25 -19.25 12.50
N PHE A 90 -10.79 -19.84 11.43
CA PHE A 90 -11.60 -21.06 11.47
C PHE A 90 -12.73 -20.99 12.51
N SER A 91 -13.65 -20.04 12.33
CA SER A 91 -14.84 -19.92 13.17
C SER A 91 -16.05 -20.52 12.49
N LYS A 92 -17.04 -20.94 13.29
CA LYS A 92 -18.23 -21.60 12.75
C LYS A 92 -19.08 -20.56 12.02
N ARG A 93 -19.56 -20.89 10.81
CA ARG A 93 -20.40 -20.02 9.96
C ARG A 93 -21.53 -19.29 10.73
N TYR A 94 -22.24 -19.98 11.61
CA TYR A 94 -23.33 -19.38 12.39
C TYR A 94 -22.87 -18.20 13.28
N GLN A 95 -21.64 -18.23 13.80
CA GLN A 95 -21.11 -17.15 14.64
C GLN A 95 -20.98 -15.88 13.79
N TRP A 96 -20.44 -16.01 12.57
CA TRP A 96 -20.31 -14.90 11.66
C TRP A 96 -21.66 -14.35 11.18
N GLU A 97 -22.59 -15.22 10.79
CA GLU A 97 -23.94 -14.80 10.38
C GLU A 97 -24.63 -13.99 11.48
N LYS A 98 -24.53 -14.46 12.71
CA LYS A 98 -25.11 -13.78 13.86
C LYS A 98 -24.43 -12.43 14.11
N LEU A 99 -23.10 -12.38 14.10
CA LEU A 99 -22.35 -11.13 14.22
C LEU A 99 -22.71 -10.13 13.12
N CYS A 100 -22.78 -10.58 11.86
CA CYS A 100 -23.19 -9.73 10.74
C CYS A 100 -24.60 -9.18 10.94
N SER A 101 -25.54 -10.02 11.40
CA SER A 101 -26.91 -9.58 11.70
C SER A 101 -26.92 -8.50 12.79
N THR A 102 -26.07 -8.65 13.80
CA THR A 102 -25.94 -7.69 14.90
C THR A 102 -25.27 -6.41 14.47
N LEU A 103 -24.24 -6.46 13.61
CA LEU A 103 -23.62 -5.27 13.05
C LEU A 103 -24.61 -4.45 12.21
N ARG A 104 -25.45 -5.11 11.42
CA ARG A 104 -26.52 -4.46 10.63
C ARG A 104 -27.55 -3.82 11.55
N SER A 105 -28.04 -4.54 12.56
CA SER A 105 -29.07 -4.02 13.47
C SER A 105 -28.58 -2.89 14.37
N THR A 106 -27.29 -2.89 14.71
CA THR A 106 -26.66 -1.85 15.55
C THR A 106 -26.04 -0.70 14.73
N GLY A 107 -26.01 -0.79 13.40
CA GLY A 107 -25.37 0.21 12.52
C GLY A 107 -23.84 0.28 12.67
N MET A 108 -23.21 -0.80 13.09
CA MET A 108 -21.78 -0.87 13.42
C MET A 108 -20.89 -1.33 12.25
N GLU A 109 -21.46 -1.68 11.09
CA GLU A 109 -20.73 -2.29 9.96
C GLU A 109 -19.53 -1.47 9.43
N GLU A 110 -19.58 -0.13 9.54
CA GLU A 110 -18.49 0.74 9.08
C GLU A 110 -17.42 0.99 10.16
N ARG A 111 -17.72 0.60 11.41
CA ARG A 111 -16.83 0.75 12.57
C ARG A 111 -16.15 -0.55 12.96
N VAL A 112 -16.61 -1.68 12.42
CA VAL A 112 -16.06 -3.00 12.67
C VAL A 112 -15.40 -3.54 11.41
N SER A 113 -14.20 -4.09 11.54
CA SER A 113 -13.54 -4.85 10.48
C SER A 113 -13.24 -6.27 10.94
N PHE A 114 -13.47 -7.23 10.05
CA PHE A 114 -13.02 -8.60 10.22
C PHE A 114 -11.65 -8.75 9.57
N ASP A 115 -10.70 -9.30 10.32
CA ASP A 115 -9.41 -9.74 9.81
C ASP A 115 -9.39 -11.27 9.98
N THR A 116 -9.84 -11.97 8.93
CA THR A 116 -10.10 -13.41 9.00
C THR A 116 -9.76 -14.12 7.70
N THR A 117 -9.51 -15.41 7.85
CA THR A 117 -9.49 -16.37 6.74
C THR A 117 -10.88 -16.99 6.57
N LEU A 118 -11.39 -17.02 5.34
CA LEU A 118 -12.71 -17.51 4.96
C LEU A 118 -12.59 -18.67 3.97
N TYR A 119 -13.56 -19.58 4.01
CA TYR A 119 -13.81 -20.52 2.93
C TYR A 119 -14.87 -19.92 2.02
N ILE A 120 -14.45 -19.07 1.08
CA ILE A 120 -15.37 -18.21 0.31
C ILE A 120 -16.45 -18.99 -0.44
N LEU A 121 -16.18 -20.22 -0.87
CA LEU A 121 -17.19 -21.06 -1.53
C LEU A 121 -18.44 -21.26 -0.66
N ASP A 122 -18.24 -21.50 0.63
CA ASP A 122 -19.32 -21.79 1.58
C ASP A 122 -19.82 -20.54 2.33
N GLU A 123 -19.10 -19.42 2.23
CA GLU A 123 -19.27 -18.25 3.11
C GLU A 123 -19.42 -16.92 2.34
N HIS A 124 -19.62 -16.94 1.02
CA HIS A 124 -19.69 -15.72 0.20
C HIS A 124 -20.84 -14.77 0.59
N GLU A 125 -21.94 -15.26 1.17
CA GLU A 125 -23.04 -14.42 1.69
C GLU A 125 -22.57 -13.51 2.84
N MET A 126 -21.53 -13.93 3.57
CA MET A 126 -20.96 -13.13 4.64
C MET A 126 -20.29 -11.86 4.11
N LEU A 127 -19.75 -11.92 2.89
CA LEU A 127 -19.15 -10.76 2.22
C LEU A 127 -20.16 -9.65 1.88
N GLU A 128 -21.47 -9.87 2.06
CA GLU A 128 -22.46 -8.78 2.00
C GLU A 128 -22.30 -7.79 3.17
N CYS A 129 -21.74 -8.25 4.31
CA CYS A 129 -21.50 -7.39 5.45
C CYS A 129 -20.23 -6.56 5.23
N LYS A 130 -20.34 -5.22 5.29
CA LYS A 130 -19.23 -4.29 5.01
C LYS A 130 -18.01 -4.48 5.93
N ALA A 131 -18.20 -5.13 7.08
CA ALA A 131 -17.11 -5.47 7.99
C ALA A 131 -16.09 -6.43 7.36
N PHE A 132 -16.47 -7.22 6.34
CA PHE A 132 -15.55 -8.04 5.53
C PHE A 132 -14.82 -7.23 4.45
N SER A 133 -14.27 -6.08 4.83
CA SER A 133 -13.43 -5.26 3.95
C SER A 133 -12.06 -5.88 3.66
N LYS A 134 -11.64 -6.88 4.45
CA LYS A 134 -10.39 -7.62 4.26
C LYS A 134 -10.65 -9.10 4.49
N PHE A 135 -10.14 -9.97 3.61
CA PHE A 135 -10.25 -11.41 3.81
C PHE A 135 -9.14 -12.19 3.10
N HIS A 136 -8.94 -13.41 3.56
CA HIS A 136 -8.10 -14.40 2.92
C HIS A 136 -8.93 -15.65 2.59
N SER A 137 -8.91 -16.09 1.34
CA SER A 137 -9.55 -17.34 0.91
C SER A 137 -8.57 -18.50 1.02
N PHE A 138 -9.02 -19.62 1.57
CA PHE A 138 -8.33 -20.89 1.41
C PHE A 138 -8.43 -21.40 -0.04
N PRO A 139 -7.55 -22.34 -0.44
CA PRO A 139 -7.59 -22.96 -1.76
C PRO A 139 -8.99 -23.53 -2.04
N CYS A 140 -9.68 -22.94 -3.01
CA CYS A 140 -10.87 -23.56 -3.61
C CYS A 140 -10.43 -24.84 -4.32
N GLN A 141 -11.04 -25.99 -3.99
CA GLN A 141 -10.74 -27.27 -4.65
C GLN A 141 -11.60 -27.47 -5.91
N ASP A 142 -10.92 -27.72 -7.03
CA ASP A 142 -11.30 -28.54 -8.19
C ASP A 142 -12.58 -28.23 -9.00
N ASP A 143 -13.45 -27.29 -8.62
CA ASP A 143 -14.59 -26.88 -9.46
C ASP A 143 -14.40 -25.50 -10.10
N HIS A 144 -14.12 -25.49 -11.41
CA HIS A 144 -14.05 -24.27 -12.21
C HIS A 144 -15.33 -23.42 -12.11
N GLY A 145 -16.50 -24.05 -12.02
CA GLY A 145 -17.79 -23.39 -11.93
C GLY A 145 -17.95 -22.60 -10.64
N GLU A 146 -17.49 -23.16 -9.53
CA GLU A 146 -17.51 -22.50 -8.22
C GLU A 146 -16.52 -21.32 -8.16
N VAL A 147 -15.30 -21.49 -8.67
CA VAL A 147 -14.32 -20.38 -8.80
C VAL A 147 -14.89 -19.24 -9.64
N SER A 148 -15.45 -19.57 -10.82
CA SER A 148 -16.09 -18.57 -11.68
C SER A 148 -17.27 -17.87 -11.02
N ARG A 149 -18.10 -18.60 -10.25
CA ARG A 149 -19.23 -18.01 -9.51
C ARG A 149 -18.73 -17.09 -8.39
N MET A 150 -17.67 -17.49 -7.69
CA MET A 150 -17.03 -16.68 -6.65
C MET A 150 -16.58 -15.34 -7.22
N PHE A 151 -15.81 -15.30 -8.31
CA PHE A 151 -15.32 -14.04 -8.88
C PHE A 151 -16.43 -13.12 -9.36
N ARG A 152 -17.48 -13.68 -9.99
CA ARG A 152 -18.66 -12.90 -10.39
C ARG A 152 -19.39 -12.27 -9.19
N ARG A 153 -19.44 -12.96 -8.05
CA ARG A 153 -20.00 -12.40 -6.81
C ARG A 153 -19.05 -11.38 -6.19
N LEU A 154 -17.75 -11.64 -6.15
CA LEU A 154 -16.77 -10.68 -5.62
C LEU A 154 -16.82 -9.34 -6.37
N ALA A 155 -17.10 -9.37 -7.67
CA ALA A 155 -17.27 -8.17 -8.49
C ALA A 155 -18.43 -7.26 -8.06
N SER A 156 -19.40 -7.74 -7.28
CA SER A 156 -20.51 -6.92 -6.78
C SER A 156 -20.19 -6.21 -5.45
N PHE A 157 -19.12 -6.59 -4.75
CA PHE A 157 -18.77 -5.99 -3.46
C PHE A 157 -17.85 -4.78 -3.62
N THR A 158 -18.38 -3.60 -3.31
CA THR A 158 -17.66 -2.32 -3.47
C THR A 158 -16.87 -1.88 -2.23
N HIS A 159 -16.95 -2.61 -1.13
CA HIS A 159 -16.30 -2.27 0.15
C HIS A 159 -15.03 -3.10 0.42
N VAL A 160 -14.71 -4.08 -0.42
CA VAL A 160 -13.53 -4.93 -0.25
C VAL A 160 -12.28 -4.13 -0.58
N THR A 161 -11.40 -3.99 0.41
CA THR A 161 -10.14 -3.26 0.33
C THR A 161 -8.91 -4.15 0.27
N ALA A 162 -9.00 -5.39 0.78
CA ALA A 162 -7.93 -6.38 0.67
C ALA A 162 -8.51 -7.77 0.37
N ALA A 163 -8.01 -8.42 -0.67
CA ALA A 163 -8.39 -9.78 -1.02
C ALA A 163 -7.14 -10.64 -1.22
N HIS A 164 -6.98 -11.64 -0.38
CA HIS A 164 -5.97 -12.68 -0.57
C HIS A 164 -6.67 -13.94 -1.08
N LEU A 165 -6.42 -14.29 -2.32
CA LEU A 165 -7.13 -15.34 -3.04
C LEU A 165 -6.17 -16.48 -3.36
N GLU A 166 -6.39 -17.62 -2.71
CA GLU A 166 -5.71 -18.87 -3.04
C GLU A 166 -6.64 -19.75 -3.86
N ILE A 167 -6.20 -20.12 -5.06
CA ILE A 167 -7.00 -20.87 -6.03
C ILE A 167 -6.25 -22.16 -6.36
N CYS A 168 -6.92 -23.31 -6.23
CA CYS A 168 -6.36 -24.61 -6.61
C CYS A 168 -7.23 -25.25 -7.69
N ILE A 169 -6.84 -25.07 -8.97
CA ILE A 169 -7.62 -25.55 -10.11
C ILE A 169 -6.77 -26.39 -11.07
N PRO A 170 -7.37 -27.30 -11.85
CA PRO A 170 -6.66 -28.07 -12.88
C PRO A 170 -5.95 -27.19 -13.91
N ASP A 171 -6.62 -26.12 -14.37
CA ASP A 171 -6.11 -25.14 -15.33
C ASP A 171 -6.82 -23.78 -15.21
N VAL A 172 -6.14 -22.71 -15.61
CA VAL A 172 -6.72 -21.37 -15.72
C VAL A 172 -7.34 -21.22 -17.11
N ASN A 173 -8.60 -21.61 -17.26
CA ASN A 173 -9.32 -21.50 -18.53
C ASN A 173 -9.78 -20.06 -18.82
N LYS A 174 -10.29 -19.85 -20.04
CA LYS A 174 -10.77 -18.53 -20.50
C LYS A 174 -11.88 -17.94 -19.63
N THR A 175 -12.79 -18.78 -19.13
CA THR A 175 -13.94 -18.34 -18.32
C THR A 175 -13.46 -17.80 -16.98
N ILE A 176 -12.66 -18.57 -16.24
CA ILE A 176 -12.09 -18.14 -14.95
C ILE A 176 -11.25 -16.89 -15.13
N SER A 177 -10.41 -16.85 -16.16
CA SER A 177 -9.58 -15.69 -16.47
C SER A 177 -10.42 -14.43 -16.69
N SER A 178 -11.54 -14.57 -17.42
CA SER A 178 -12.47 -13.47 -17.67
C SER A 178 -13.18 -13.02 -16.41
N ASP A 179 -13.56 -13.94 -15.52
CA ASP A 179 -14.23 -13.59 -14.26
C ASP A 179 -13.27 -12.92 -13.28
N ILE A 180 -12.02 -13.39 -13.18
CA ILE A 180 -10.94 -12.73 -12.41
C ILE A 180 -10.70 -11.33 -12.97
N ALA A 181 -10.54 -11.22 -14.29
CA ALA A 181 -10.30 -9.94 -14.95
C ALA A 181 -11.47 -8.97 -14.73
N HIS A 182 -12.71 -9.47 -14.76
CA HIS A 182 -13.89 -8.66 -14.48
C HIS A 182 -13.89 -8.14 -13.04
N TYR A 183 -13.63 -9.01 -12.06
CA TYR A 183 -13.52 -8.60 -10.66
C TYR A 183 -12.46 -7.51 -10.45
N ILE A 184 -11.25 -7.70 -10.99
CA ILE A 184 -10.18 -6.71 -10.89
C ILE A 184 -10.59 -5.40 -11.56
N ALA A 185 -11.20 -5.45 -12.75
CA ALA A 185 -11.60 -4.26 -13.48
C ALA A 185 -12.70 -3.45 -12.76
N THR A 186 -13.64 -4.12 -12.07
CA THR A 186 -14.75 -3.44 -11.38
C THR A 186 -14.44 -3.04 -9.95
N ALA A 187 -13.39 -3.59 -9.33
CA ALA A 187 -13.04 -3.30 -7.96
C ALA A 187 -12.54 -1.86 -7.78
N SER A 188 -13.36 -0.98 -7.20
CA SER A 188 -13.01 0.42 -6.97
C SER A 188 -12.36 0.70 -5.61
N ALA A 189 -12.56 -0.18 -4.63
CA ALA A 189 -12.00 -0.03 -3.27
C ALA A 189 -10.81 -0.96 -2.97
N LEU A 190 -10.51 -1.91 -3.87
CA LEU A 190 -9.48 -2.94 -3.66
C LEU A 190 -8.08 -2.34 -3.72
N LYS A 191 -7.44 -2.19 -2.57
CA LYS A 191 -6.07 -1.67 -2.43
C LYS A 191 -5.04 -2.80 -2.51
N GLU A 192 -5.32 -3.89 -1.81
CA GLU A 192 -4.42 -5.04 -1.68
C GLU A 192 -4.99 -6.27 -2.40
N LEU A 193 -4.30 -6.75 -3.44
CA LEU A 193 -4.67 -7.97 -4.15
C LEU A 193 -3.52 -8.98 -4.08
N ARG A 194 -3.77 -10.11 -3.42
CA ARG A 194 -2.90 -11.29 -3.49
C ARG A 194 -3.62 -12.38 -4.27
N LEU A 195 -3.04 -12.81 -5.39
CA LEU A 195 -3.53 -13.88 -6.23
C LEU A 195 -2.49 -15.00 -6.26
N THR A 196 -2.81 -16.10 -5.60
CA THR A 196 -2.00 -17.31 -5.57
C THR A 196 -2.72 -18.40 -6.33
N ILE A 197 -2.15 -18.88 -7.43
CA ILE A 197 -2.73 -19.96 -8.24
C ILE A 197 -1.85 -21.20 -8.14
N TRP A 198 -2.42 -22.25 -7.56
CA TRP A 198 -1.87 -23.59 -7.50
C TRP A 198 -2.56 -24.46 -8.55
N LEU A 199 -1.78 -25.27 -9.27
CA LEU A 199 -2.34 -26.30 -10.14
C LEU A 199 -2.34 -27.63 -9.41
N CYS A 200 -3.47 -28.33 -9.46
CA CYS A 200 -3.55 -29.70 -8.98
C CYS A 200 -2.52 -30.55 -9.75
N GLN A 201 -1.63 -31.21 -8.99
CA GLN A 201 -0.44 -31.89 -9.52
C GLN A 201 -0.73 -32.94 -10.60
N LEU A 202 -1.99 -33.36 -10.72
CA LEU A 202 -2.49 -34.35 -11.67
C LEU A 202 -2.58 -33.83 -13.13
N PHE A 203 -2.59 -32.52 -13.37
CA PHE A 203 -2.93 -31.96 -14.70
C PHE A 203 -1.81 -31.13 -15.38
N ARG A 204 -0.54 -31.54 -15.26
CA ARG A 204 0.64 -30.83 -15.81
C ARG A 204 0.65 -30.54 -17.33
N LYS A 205 -0.31 -31.05 -18.13
CA LYS A 205 -0.26 -30.99 -19.61
C LYS A 205 -1.18 -29.97 -20.28
N ALA A 206 -2.05 -29.27 -19.55
CA ALA A 206 -2.93 -28.27 -20.17
C ALA A 206 -2.18 -26.95 -20.39
N ALA A 207 -2.11 -26.49 -21.65
CA ALA A 207 -1.51 -25.22 -22.02
C ALA A 207 -2.27 -24.06 -21.39
N GLN A 208 -1.55 -23.21 -20.67
CA GLN A 208 -2.11 -22.10 -19.90
C GLN A 208 -2.38 -20.92 -20.83
N LYS A 209 -3.63 -20.48 -20.83
CA LYS A 209 -4.09 -19.35 -21.63
C LYS A 209 -5.12 -18.59 -20.81
N GLY A 210 -4.67 -17.55 -20.12
CA GLY A 210 -5.58 -16.81 -19.26
C GLY A 210 -5.04 -15.52 -18.66
N TRP A 211 -3.74 -15.49 -18.38
CA TRP A 211 -3.11 -14.36 -17.70
C TRP A 211 -3.23 -13.04 -18.45
N ALA A 212 -3.27 -13.05 -19.78
CA ALA A 212 -3.39 -11.83 -20.57
C ALA A 212 -4.62 -10.98 -20.20
N ALA A 213 -5.78 -11.60 -19.98
CA ALA A 213 -6.99 -10.87 -19.58
C ALA A 213 -6.86 -10.29 -18.16
N ILE A 214 -6.29 -11.07 -17.25
CA ILE A 214 -6.05 -10.67 -15.85
C ILE A 214 -5.08 -9.48 -15.80
N LEU A 215 -3.94 -9.58 -16.49
CA LEU A 215 -2.90 -8.55 -16.51
C LEU A 215 -3.36 -7.26 -17.21
N GLU A 216 -4.17 -7.37 -18.25
CA GLU A 216 -4.78 -6.21 -18.91
C GLU A 216 -5.81 -5.52 -18.00
N SER A 217 -6.57 -6.28 -17.19
CA SER A 217 -7.47 -5.70 -16.20
C SER A 217 -6.73 -4.97 -15.08
N LEU A 218 -5.59 -5.52 -14.63
CA LEU A 218 -4.72 -4.88 -13.64
C LEU A 218 -4.16 -3.56 -14.15
N ARG A 219 -3.76 -3.51 -15.43
CA ARG A 219 -3.25 -2.28 -16.04
C ARG A 219 -4.27 -1.13 -16.04
N LYS A 220 -5.56 -1.46 -16.19
CA LYS A 220 -6.67 -0.49 -16.19
C LYS A 220 -7.20 -0.17 -14.80
N ASN A 221 -6.90 -1.00 -13.82
CA ASN A 221 -7.38 -0.82 -12.46
C ASN A 221 -6.68 0.40 -11.79
N THR A 222 -7.48 1.21 -11.11
CA THR A 222 -7.02 2.45 -10.45
C THR A 222 -6.94 2.37 -8.93
N SER A 223 -7.36 1.25 -8.34
CA SER A 223 -7.47 1.08 -6.88
C SER A 223 -6.34 0.23 -6.29
N VAL A 224 -5.86 -0.79 -7.02
CA VAL A 224 -4.85 -1.74 -6.57
C VAL A 224 -3.49 -1.06 -6.50
N ASN A 225 -2.97 -0.97 -5.28
CA ASN A 225 -1.66 -0.40 -4.98
C ASN A 225 -0.66 -1.43 -4.45
N GLU A 226 -1.14 -2.53 -3.89
CA GLU A 226 -0.34 -3.69 -3.52
C GLU A 226 -0.77 -4.91 -4.32
N LEU A 227 0.16 -5.45 -5.11
CA LEU A 227 -0.05 -6.63 -5.93
C LEU A 227 0.88 -7.75 -5.46
N CYS A 228 0.30 -8.90 -5.18
CA CYS A 228 1.06 -10.12 -4.95
C CYS A 228 0.56 -11.19 -5.92
N VAL A 229 1.41 -11.63 -6.85
CA VAL A 229 1.09 -12.72 -7.78
C VAL A 229 2.04 -13.88 -7.50
N VAL A 230 1.49 -15.02 -7.07
CA VAL A 230 2.28 -16.23 -6.83
C VAL A 230 1.74 -17.34 -7.71
N THR A 231 2.58 -17.84 -8.62
CA THR A 231 2.22 -18.90 -9.54
C THR A 231 3.46 -19.69 -9.94
N ARG A 232 3.35 -21.03 -9.90
CA ARG A 232 4.46 -21.88 -10.32
C ARG A 232 4.51 -22.13 -11.82
N PHE A 233 3.57 -21.58 -12.59
CA PHE A 233 3.32 -22.10 -13.92
C PHE A 233 3.12 -21.08 -15.04
N MET A 234 3.35 -19.78 -14.78
CA MET A 234 3.40 -18.82 -15.89
C MET A 234 4.44 -19.21 -16.92
N SER A 235 4.04 -19.19 -18.19
CA SER A 235 4.97 -19.29 -19.31
C SER A 235 5.83 -18.02 -19.43
N GLU A 236 6.95 -18.11 -20.15
CA GLU A 236 7.80 -16.95 -20.39
C GLU A 236 7.04 -15.74 -21.01
N PRO A 237 6.17 -15.90 -22.03
CA PRO A 237 5.39 -14.79 -22.55
C PRO A 237 4.47 -14.14 -21.50
N GLU A 238 3.88 -14.93 -20.61
CA GLU A 238 2.96 -14.45 -19.58
C GLU A 238 3.70 -13.70 -18.47
N ILE A 239 4.88 -14.17 -18.06
CA ILE A 239 5.68 -13.47 -17.06
C ILE A 239 6.29 -12.18 -17.62
N GLN A 240 6.65 -12.16 -18.91
CA GLN A 240 7.07 -10.95 -19.61
C GLN A 240 5.93 -9.94 -19.69
N LEU A 241 4.71 -10.40 -19.94
CA LEU A 241 3.52 -9.55 -19.89
C LEU A 241 3.28 -8.99 -18.49
N LEU A 242 3.48 -9.77 -17.42
CA LEU A 242 3.40 -9.27 -16.04
C LEU A 242 4.46 -8.19 -15.77
N ALA A 243 5.69 -8.39 -16.26
CA ALA A 243 6.75 -7.38 -16.17
C ALA A 243 6.35 -6.07 -16.88
N ASP A 244 5.79 -6.17 -18.08
CA ASP A 244 5.29 -4.99 -18.81
C ASP A 244 4.12 -4.31 -18.09
N THR A 245 3.18 -5.09 -17.53
CA THR A 245 2.11 -4.54 -16.71
C THR A 245 2.67 -3.75 -15.54
N LEU A 246 3.60 -4.30 -14.77
CA LEU A 246 4.21 -3.60 -13.63
C LEU A 246 5.00 -2.36 -14.04
N LYS A 247 5.72 -2.43 -15.17
CA LYS A 247 6.47 -1.30 -15.72
C LYS A 247 5.58 -0.10 -16.06
N TYR A 248 4.37 -0.35 -16.56
CA TYR A 248 3.45 0.72 -16.99
C TYR A 248 2.29 0.98 -16.04
N CYS A 249 2.15 0.24 -14.94
CA CYS A 249 1.12 0.48 -13.94
C CYS A 249 1.37 1.80 -13.20
N GLU A 250 0.34 2.64 -13.14
CA GLU A 250 0.40 3.94 -12.46
C GLU A 250 0.07 3.85 -10.96
N ASN A 251 -0.60 2.77 -10.55
CA ASN A 251 -1.17 2.64 -9.20
C ASN A 251 -0.41 1.66 -8.29
N VAL A 252 0.16 0.61 -8.88
CA VAL A 252 0.90 -0.43 -8.15
C VAL A 252 2.21 0.15 -7.60
N ARG A 253 2.31 0.18 -6.27
CA ARG A 253 3.45 0.68 -5.50
C ARG A 253 4.28 -0.42 -4.89
N ARG A 254 3.63 -1.51 -4.47
CA ARG A 254 4.29 -2.67 -3.91
C ARG A 254 3.91 -3.89 -4.74
N ALA A 255 4.91 -4.59 -5.23
CA ALA A 255 4.73 -5.83 -5.97
C ALA A 255 5.50 -6.97 -5.32
N HIS A 256 4.86 -8.13 -5.23
CA HIS A 256 5.50 -9.40 -4.91
C HIS A 256 5.18 -10.38 -6.02
N VAL A 257 6.21 -10.96 -6.62
CA VAL A 257 6.09 -11.91 -7.73
C VAL A 257 6.75 -13.21 -7.32
N GLY A 258 5.97 -14.24 -7.03
CA GLY A 258 6.45 -15.58 -6.73
C GLY A 258 6.34 -16.47 -7.96
N VAL A 259 7.48 -16.96 -8.46
CA VAL A 259 7.54 -17.87 -9.61
C VAL A 259 8.15 -19.22 -9.23
N GLY A 260 7.71 -20.27 -9.91
CA GLY A 260 8.16 -21.64 -9.62
C GLY A 260 9.51 -22.01 -10.23
N ASP A 261 9.98 -21.23 -11.19
CA ASP A 261 11.08 -21.58 -12.10
C ASP A 261 12.11 -20.43 -12.20
N THR A 262 13.39 -20.78 -12.13
CA THR A 262 14.54 -19.86 -12.17
C THR A 262 14.65 -19.13 -13.50
N GLU A 263 14.43 -19.79 -14.63
CA GLU A 263 14.49 -19.20 -15.97
C GLU A 263 13.33 -18.23 -16.19
N VAL A 264 12.14 -18.57 -15.71
CA VAL A 264 10.95 -17.68 -15.76
C VAL A 264 11.20 -16.41 -14.93
N ALA A 265 11.81 -16.51 -13.76
CA ALA A 265 12.19 -15.34 -12.97
C ALA A 265 13.25 -14.47 -13.68
N ALA A 266 14.24 -15.10 -14.32
CA ALA A 266 15.25 -14.39 -15.10
C ALA A 266 14.62 -13.67 -16.30
N ALA A 267 13.64 -14.29 -16.97
CA ALA A 267 12.87 -13.65 -18.05
C ALA A 267 12.06 -12.45 -17.54
N PHE A 268 11.42 -12.57 -16.37
CA PHE A 268 10.74 -11.45 -15.72
C PHE A 268 11.67 -10.27 -15.49
N VAL A 269 12.85 -10.51 -14.89
CA VAL A 269 13.82 -9.46 -14.59
C VAL A 269 14.41 -8.84 -15.84
N ARG A 270 14.81 -9.65 -16.83
CA ARG A 270 15.29 -9.14 -18.12
C ARG A 270 14.23 -8.28 -18.81
N ARG A 271 12.95 -8.64 -18.72
CA ARG A 271 11.89 -7.84 -19.33
C ARG A 271 11.59 -6.57 -18.55
N LEU A 272 11.57 -6.66 -17.22
CA LEU A 272 11.26 -5.53 -16.36
C LEU A 272 12.35 -4.45 -16.43
N HIS A 273 13.63 -4.84 -16.43
CA HIS A 273 14.74 -3.87 -16.41
C HIS A 273 14.68 -2.88 -17.58
N ASP A 274 14.16 -3.33 -18.73
CA ASP A 274 14.05 -2.54 -19.94
C ASP A 274 12.96 -1.46 -19.77
N GLY A 275 13.42 -0.24 -19.44
CA GLY A 275 12.59 0.95 -19.25
C GLY A 275 11.99 1.13 -17.86
N ILE A 276 12.39 0.34 -16.85
CA ILE A 276 11.87 0.51 -15.48
C ILE A 276 12.21 1.87 -14.87
N GLU A 277 13.33 2.48 -15.27
CA GLU A 277 13.81 3.79 -14.81
C GLU A 277 12.80 4.93 -15.01
N PHE A 278 11.90 4.80 -15.99
CA PHE A 278 10.81 5.73 -16.27
C PHE A 278 9.58 5.49 -15.38
N ASN A 279 9.52 4.38 -14.66
CA ASN A 279 8.48 4.12 -13.66
C ASN A 279 8.83 4.86 -12.36
N PHE A 280 7.92 5.71 -11.90
CA PHE A 280 8.03 6.46 -10.64
C PHE A 280 7.08 5.97 -9.55
N ASN A 281 6.29 4.93 -9.84
CA ASN A 281 5.20 4.48 -8.98
C ASN A 281 5.59 3.27 -8.14
N LEU A 282 6.38 2.35 -8.70
CA LEU A 282 6.82 1.14 -8.03
C LEU A 282 7.89 1.50 -6.99
N LEU A 283 7.52 1.38 -5.72
CA LEU A 283 8.37 1.69 -4.56
C LEU A 283 9.10 0.46 -4.04
N ARG A 284 8.47 -0.71 -4.15
CA ARG A 284 9.04 -1.96 -3.68
C ARG A 284 8.65 -3.10 -4.61
N LEU A 285 9.65 -3.89 -4.98
CA LEU A 285 9.47 -5.15 -5.68
C LEU A 285 10.20 -6.26 -4.92
N THR A 286 9.54 -7.40 -4.77
CA THR A 286 10.14 -8.64 -4.30
C THR A 286 9.84 -9.73 -5.31
N VAL A 287 10.88 -10.48 -5.71
CA VAL A 287 10.75 -11.60 -6.63
C VAL A 287 11.23 -12.84 -5.90
N ASP A 288 10.33 -13.80 -5.73
CA ASP A 288 10.63 -15.09 -5.12
C ASP A 288 10.71 -16.16 -6.22
N GLY A 289 11.70 -17.03 -6.12
CA GLY A 289 11.76 -18.28 -6.88
C GLY A 289 12.89 -19.16 -6.35
N CYS A 290 12.78 -20.48 -6.57
CA CYS A 290 13.75 -21.43 -6.04
C CYS A 290 15.16 -21.08 -6.55
N GLU A 291 16.13 -21.01 -5.61
CA GLU A 291 17.58 -20.81 -5.84
C GLU A 291 18.07 -19.41 -6.29
N LEU A 292 17.17 -18.47 -6.62
CA LEU A 292 17.52 -17.18 -7.24
C LEU A 292 18.17 -16.13 -6.33
N THR A 293 17.99 -16.22 -5.02
CA THR A 293 18.55 -15.21 -4.08
C THR A 293 20.07 -15.19 -4.03
N ARG A 294 20.76 -16.21 -4.58
CA ARG A 294 22.23 -16.22 -4.71
C ARG A 294 22.76 -15.87 -6.10
N SER A 295 21.97 -16.03 -7.17
CA SER A 295 22.43 -15.78 -8.56
C SER A 295 21.93 -14.46 -9.16
N MET A 296 20.94 -13.80 -8.56
CA MET A 296 20.35 -12.54 -9.05
C MET A 296 21.13 -11.26 -8.67
N VAL A 297 22.43 -11.35 -8.36
CA VAL A 297 23.29 -10.15 -8.36
C VAL A 297 23.68 -9.82 -9.81
N SER A 298 22.66 -9.67 -10.66
CA SER A 298 22.81 -9.29 -12.06
C SER A 298 22.68 -7.77 -12.20
N LYS A 299 23.24 -7.21 -13.28
CA LYS A 299 23.14 -5.77 -13.56
C LYS A 299 21.67 -5.34 -13.72
N GLU A 300 20.86 -6.21 -14.32
CA GLU A 300 19.43 -5.99 -14.57
C GLU A 300 18.65 -5.88 -13.25
N TRP A 301 18.90 -6.78 -12.28
CA TRP A 301 18.26 -6.69 -10.97
C TRP A 301 18.69 -5.44 -10.20
N PHE A 302 19.97 -5.04 -10.30
CA PHE A 302 20.45 -3.81 -9.67
C PHE A 302 19.71 -2.57 -10.20
N VAL A 303 19.47 -2.47 -11.51
CA VAL A 303 18.70 -1.36 -12.11
C VAL A 303 17.28 -1.28 -11.54
N ILE A 304 16.62 -2.43 -11.43
CA ILE A 304 15.26 -2.53 -10.85
C ILE A 304 15.28 -2.11 -9.37
N TRP A 305 16.21 -2.67 -8.59
CA TRP A 305 16.35 -2.35 -7.18
C TRP A 305 16.65 -0.86 -6.96
N ASP A 306 17.62 -0.29 -7.70
CA ASP A 306 17.99 1.11 -7.57
C ASP A 306 16.83 2.04 -7.98
N THR A 307 16.07 1.67 -9.01
CA THR A 307 14.86 2.41 -9.40
C THR A 307 13.81 2.43 -8.30
N THR A 308 13.48 1.27 -7.73
CA THR A 308 12.48 1.18 -6.64
C THR A 308 12.94 1.88 -5.36
N ARG A 309 14.25 1.80 -5.04
CA ARG A 309 14.88 2.55 -3.95
C ARG A 309 14.79 4.06 -4.18
N ARG A 310 15.17 4.56 -5.36
CA ARG A 310 15.06 5.97 -5.74
C ARG A 310 13.63 6.48 -5.59
N ASN A 311 12.64 5.71 -6.07
CA ASN A 311 11.23 6.08 -5.95
C ASN A 311 10.78 6.14 -4.48
N SER A 312 11.21 5.18 -3.65
CA SER A 312 10.95 5.20 -2.20
C SER A 312 11.59 6.40 -1.51
N ASP A 313 12.84 6.73 -1.86
CA ASP A 313 13.57 7.88 -1.32
C ASP A 313 12.88 9.21 -1.68
N LEU A 314 12.31 9.32 -2.89
CA LEU A 314 11.50 10.48 -3.29
C LEU A 314 10.29 10.67 -2.37
N VAL A 315 9.51 9.61 -2.14
CA VAL A 315 8.32 9.68 -1.27
C VAL A 315 8.72 10.01 0.17
N ALA A 316 9.80 9.40 0.69
CA ALA A 316 10.30 9.66 2.03
C ALA A 316 10.75 11.12 2.22
N ARG A 317 11.48 11.69 1.24
CA ARG A 317 11.92 13.09 1.27
C ARG A 317 10.73 14.06 1.23
N ALA A 318 9.74 13.79 0.38
CA ALA A 318 8.53 14.61 0.34
C ALA A 318 7.78 14.58 1.68
N ALA A 319 7.65 13.41 2.31
CA ALA A 319 7.05 13.31 3.64
C ALA A 319 7.87 14.08 4.70
N GLN A 320 9.21 13.97 4.68
CA GLN A 320 10.07 14.72 5.60
C GLN A 320 9.95 16.23 5.42
N TYR A 321 9.80 16.71 4.18
CA TYR A 321 9.57 18.11 3.84
C TYR A 321 8.23 18.59 4.39
N LEU A 322 7.15 17.84 4.15
CA LEU A 322 5.81 18.17 4.64
C LEU A 322 5.71 18.19 6.17
N ASN A 323 6.48 17.35 6.86
CA ASN A 323 6.53 17.33 8.33
C ASN A 323 7.52 18.35 8.93
N GLY A 324 8.17 19.17 8.10
CA GLY A 324 9.15 20.18 8.54
C GLY A 324 10.46 19.61 9.09
N THR A 325 10.65 18.28 9.08
CA THR A 325 11.88 17.63 9.57
C THR A 325 13.09 17.92 8.67
N ARG A 326 12.84 18.18 7.38
CA ARG A 326 13.88 18.50 6.39
C ARG A 326 13.31 19.44 5.33
N VAL A 327 13.57 20.74 5.49
CA VAL A 327 13.15 21.77 4.54
C VAL A 327 14.35 22.16 3.68
N ASP A 328 14.64 21.34 2.69
CA ASP A 328 15.70 21.60 1.71
C ASP A 328 15.20 21.44 0.28
N ARG A 329 16.04 21.86 -0.67
CA ARG A 329 15.75 21.81 -2.10
C ARG A 329 15.34 20.40 -2.56
N TYR A 330 16.03 19.36 -2.08
CA TYR A 330 15.75 17.98 -2.47
C TYR A 330 14.37 17.51 -1.98
N GLY A 331 13.95 17.94 -0.79
CA GLY A 331 12.61 17.69 -0.27
C GLY A 331 11.52 18.40 -1.09
N ALA A 332 11.76 19.66 -1.48
CA ALA A 332 10.86 20.43 -2.32
C ALA A 332 10.72 19.83 -3.74
N GLU A 333 11.84 19.45 -4.35
CA GLU A 333 11.86 18.77 -5.66
C GLU A 333 11.08 17.45 -5.60
N ALA A 334 11.32 16.64 -4.56
CA ALA A 334 10.60 15.40 -4.37
C ALA A 334 9.09 15.63 -4.23
N LEU A 335 8.69 16.64 -3.45
CA LEU A 335 7.28 17.02 -3.28
C LEU A 335 6.65 17.47 -4.61
N GLU A 336 7.33 18.31 -5.39
CA GLU A 336 6.86 18.75 -6.70
C GLU A 336 6.66 17.56 -7.66
N ARG A 337 7.59 16.60 -7.62
CA ARG A 337 7.57 15.41 -8.48
C ARG A 337 6.42 14.46 -8.14
N ILE A 338 6.18 14.19 -6.86
CA ILE A 338 5.09 13.29 -6.44
C ILE A 338 3.72 13.98 -6.38
N GLY A 339 3.71 15.31 -6.34
CA GLY A 339 2.54 16.13 -6.03
C GLY A 339 1.34 15.96 -6.97
N LYS A 340 1.55 15.45 -8.18
CA LYS A 340 0.48 15.16 -9.15
C LYS A 340 -0.03 13.71 -9.08
N ASN A 341 0.67 12.84 -8.37
CA ASN A 341 0.37 11.42 -8.33
C ASN A 341 -0.39 11.07 -7.04
N LEU A 342 -1.70 10.85 -7.16
CA LEU A 342 -2.57 10.50 -6.03
C LEU A 342 -2.09 9.25 -5.30
N SER A 343 -1.56 8.28 -6.04
CA SER A 343 -1.02 7.06 -5.46
C SER A 343 0.19 7.36 -4.57
N LEU A 344 1.16 8.15 -5.03
CA LEU A 344 2.30 8.52 -4.19
C LEU A 344 1.91 9.38 -2.98
N GLN A 345 0.89 10.24 -3.10
CA GLN A 345 0.36 11.00 -1.96
C GLN A 345 -0.23 10.10 -0.86
N GLN A 346 -0.88 8.99 -1.22
CA GLN A 346 -1.36 8.02 -0.23
C GLN A 346 -0.21 7.36 0.54
N GLU A 347 0.94 7.14 -0.10
CA GLU A 347 2.13 6.63 0.61
C GLU A 347 2.70 7.69 1.56
N VAL A 348 2.70 8.97 1.16
CA VAL A 348 3.02 10.07 2.08
C VAL A 348 2.09 10.09 3.28
N ALA A 349 0.77 9.90 3.08
CA ALA A 349 -0.19 9.82 4.18
C ALA A 349 0.18 8.71 5.17
N HIS A 350 0.58 7.55 4.66
CA HIS A 350 1.04 6.42 5.47
C HIS A 350 2.31 6.77 6.26
N LEU A 351 3.33 7.38 5.63
CA LEU A 351 4.57 7.78 6.30
C LEU A 351 4.35 8.87 7.37
N LEU A 352 3.43 9.80 7.12
CA LEU A 352 3.07 10.86 8.06
C LEU A 352 2.07 10.38 9.14
N SER A 353 1.52 9.18 9.00
CA SER A 353 0.46 8.65 9.88
C SER A 353 -0.77 9.59 9.95
N VAL A 354 -1.16 10.19 8.82
CA VAL A 354 -2.33 11.07 8.67
C VAL A 354 -3.35 10.47 7.70
N SER A 355 -4.54 11.07 7.61
CA SER A 355 -5.53 10.61 6.62
C SER A 355 -5.09 10.95 5.19
N GLU A 356 -5.56 10.17 4.20
CA GLU A 356 -5.27 10.45 2.78
C GLU A 356 -5.74 11.86 2.38
N ALA A 357 -6.85 12.34 2.94
CA ALA A 357 -7.37 13.69 2.70
C ALA A 357 -6.46 14.77 3.30
N ASP A 358 -5.93 14.56 4.51
CA ASP A 358 -5.02 15.50 5.15
C ASP A 358 -3.69 15.58 4.40
N ALA A 359 -3.13 14.42 4.01
CA ALA A 359 -1.90 14.39 3.21
C ALA A 359 -2.09 15.12 1.87
N ALA A 360 -3.21 14.88 1.17
CA ALA A 360 -3.53 15.58 -0.06
C ALA A 360 -3.70 17.10 0.16
N ALA A 361 -4.26 17.52 1.30
CA ALA A 361 -4.39 18.92 1.65
C ALA A 361 -3.02 19.56 1.96
N LEU A 362 -2.14 18.86 2.69
CA LEU A 362 -0.76 19.30 2.97
C LEU A 362 0.03 19.48 1.68
N VAL A 363 0.04 18.45 0.82
CA VAL A 363 0.68 18.49 -0.50
C VAL A 363 0.15 19.69 -1.31
N ARG A 364 -1.17 19.86 -1.39
CA ARG A 364 -1.77 20.97 -2.15
C ARG A 364 -1.38 22.33 -1.58
N THR A 365 -1.32 22.46 -0.26
CA THR A 365 -0.96 23.71 0.43
C THR A 365 0.48 24.09 0.14
N GLU A 366 1.41 23.15 0.29
CA GLU A 366 2.83 23.38 0.03
C GLU A 366 3.13 23.61 -1.45
N LEU A 367 2.51 22.85 -2.37
CA LEU A 367 2.63 23.10 -3.81
C LEU A 367 2.10 24.49 -4.20
N LYS A 368 1.04 24.97 -3.53
CA LYS A 368 0.50 26.32 -3.72
C LYS A 368 1.45 27.38 -3.16
N ALA A 369 2.07 27.15 -2.01
CA ALA A 369 3.08 28.04 -1.44
C ALA A 369 4.28 28.19 -2.39
N MET A 370 4.67 27.12 -3.08
CA MET A 370 5.74 27.14 -4.11
C MET A 370 5.35 27.80 -5.44
N GLN A 371 4.13 28.35 -5.58
CA GLN A 371 3.73 29.07 -6.80
C GLN A 371 4.20 30.52 -6.83
N SER A 372 4.31 31.19 -5.66
CA SER A 372 4.84 32.56 -5.62
C SER A 372 6.35 32.57 -5.82
N LEU A 373 6.89 33.72 -6.23
CA LEU A 373 8.33 33.88 -6.45
C LEU A 373 9.12 33.60 -5.17
N ASP A 374 8.74 34.24 -4.07
CA ASP A 374 9.40 34.06 -2.77
C ASP A 374 9.30 32.61 -2.25
N GLY A 375 8.15 31.96 -2.47
CA GLY A 375 7.93 30.58 -2.05
C GLY A 375 8.77 29.59 -2.87
N PHE A 376 8.85 29.79 -4.18
CA PHE A 376 9.71 29.02 -5.07
C PHE A 376 11.19 29.20 -4.72
N MET A 377 11.66 30.45 -4.56
CA MET A 377 13.05 30.73 -4.22
C MET A 377 13.46 30.07 -2.90
N ARG A 378 12.61 30.17 -1.87
CA ARG A 378 12.83 29.49 -0.59
C ARG A 378 12.92 27.98 -0.77
N ALA A 379 11.97 27.39 -1.51
CA ALA A 379 11.93 25.95 -1.75
C ALA A 379 13.14 25.46 -2.55
N ALA A 380 13.61 26.26 -3.52
CA ALA A 380 14.81 25.97 -4.30
C ALA A 380 16.12 26.23 -3.54
N GLY A 381 16.06 26.79 -2.32
CA GLY A 381 17.24 27.15 -1.54
C GLY A 381 17.96 28.40 -2.06
N VAL A 382 17.29 29.23 -2.87
CA VAL A 382 17.83 30.46 -3.41
C VAL A 382 17.67 31.57 -2.38
N VAL A 383 18.79 32.18 -1.99
CA VAL A 383 18.81 33.36 -1.12
C VAL A 383 18.52 34.59 -1.99
N LYS A 384 17.37 35.24 -1.77
CA LYS A 384 16.92 36.41 -2.55
C LYS A 384 18.00 37.50 -2.64
N ASP A 385 18.69 37.77 -1.54
CA ASP A 385 19.78 38.78 -1.49
C ASP A 385 21.05 38.36 -2.26
N GLY A 386 21.15 37.08 -2.65
CA GLY A 386 22.22 36.54 -3.49
C GLY A 386 21.83 36.38 -4.96
N VAL A 387 20.60 36.74 -5.34
CA VAL A 387 20.18 36.75 -6.75
C VAL A 387 20.58 38.11 -7.34
N SER A 388 21.68 38.14 -8.06
CA SER A 388 22.01 39.26 -8.94
C SER A 388 21.70 38.87 -10.38
N CYS A 389 20.87 39.65 -11.05
CA CYS A 389 20.77 39.54 -12.50
C CYS A 389 22.06 40.08 -13.12
N ASP A 390 22.58 39.42 -14.15
CA ASP A 390 23.66 39.99 -14.97
C ASP A 390 23.18 41.33 -15.53
N ARG A 391 24.03 42.36 -15.49
CA ARG A 391 23.67 43.68 -16.00
C ARG A 391 23.36 43.57 -17.49
N CYS A 392 22.09 43.70 -17.86
CA CYS A 392 21.67 43.91 -19.24
C CYS A 392 21.85 45.39 -19.59
N GLU A 393 22.81 45.71 -20.47
CA GLU A 393 22.99 47.06 -21.03
C GLU A 393 21.86 47.45 -22.00
N ASP A 394 21.08 46.44 -22.39
CA ASP A 394 20.03 46.43 -23.41
C ASP A 394 18.64 46.80 -22.84
N GLY A 395 18.52 47.07 -21.54
CA GLY A 395 17.27 47.56 -20.92
C GLY A 395 16.15 46.52 -20.81
N ASN A 396 16.49 45.24 -20.94
CA ASN A 396 15.55 44.13 -20.83
C ASN A 396 15.07 43.93 -19.39
N ILE A 397 13.78 43.57 -19.24
CA ILE A 397 13.11 43.31 -17.96
C ILE A 397 13.81 42.17 -17.22
N GLN A 398 14.18 42.40 -15.96
CA GLN A 398 14.87 41.43 -15.11
C GLN A 398 13.91 40.78 -14.10
N LEU A 399 14.39 39.75 -13.37
CA LEU A 399 13.56 39.01 -12.41
C LEU A 399 13.05 39.89 -11.26
N GLU A 400 13.72 41.00 -10.98
CA GLU A 400 13.29 42.01 -10.00
C GLU A 400 12.19 42.95 -10.52
N ASP A 401 12.02 43.03 -11.83
CA ASP A 401 11.03 43.88 -12.51
C ASP A 401 9.73 43.13 -12.85
N ILE A 402 9.69 41.80 -12.69
CA ILE A 402 8.48 41.01 -12.97
C ILE A 402 7.50 41.09 -11.79
N ASN A 403 6.23 41.31 -12.11
CA ASN A 403 5.16 41.17 -11.13
C ASN A 403 4.74 39.69 -10.97
N GLU A 404 3.89 39.41 -9.98
CA GLU A 404 3.40 38.05 -9.69
C GLU A 404 2.65 37.42 -10.87
N ASP A 405 1.95 38.19 -11.70
CA ASP A 405 1.25 37.67 -12.88
C ASP A 405 2.24 37.14 -13.92
N CYS A 406 3.29 37.90 -14.23
CA CYS A 406 4.38 37.50 -15.10
C CYS A 406 5.14 36.29 -14.54
N TRP A 407 5.45 36.32 -13.24
CA TRP A 407 6.08 35.18 -12.56
C TRP A 407 5.21 33.91 -12.68
N SER A 408 3.90 34.01 -12.48
CA SER A 408 3.00 32.86 -12.58
C SER A 408 3.02 32.19 -13.96
N LEU A 409 3.32 32.94 -15.03
CA LEU A 409 3.50 32.40 -16.37
C LEU A 409 4.84 31.67 -16.50
N ILE A 410 5.93 32.25 -15.98
CA ILE A 410 7.27 31.64 -15.96
C ILE A 410 7.26 30.35 -15.14
N ARG A 411 6.66 30.39 -13.95
CA ARG A 411 6.59 29.27 -12.99
C ARG A 411 5.94 28.01 -13.58
N ARG A 412 5.06 28.14 -14.58
CA ARG A 412 4.46 26.98 -15.29
C ARG A 412 5.49 26.17 -16.07
N HIS A 413 6.63 26.78 -16.41
CA HIS A 413 7.70 26.20 -17.19
C HIS A 413 8.95 25.88 -16.36
N LEU A 414 9.05 26.43 -15.15
CA LEU A 414 10.20 26.25 -14.26
C LEU A 414 9.86 25.30 -13.11
N LYS A 415 10.73 24.33 -12.87
CA LYS A 415 10.68 23.39 -11.74
C LYS A 415 11.80 23.64 -10.75
N VAL A 416 11.68 23.08 -9.54
CA VAL A 416 12.73 23.16 -8.52
C VAL A 416 14.01 22.45 -9.00
N GLU A 417 13.87 21.38 -9.81
CA GLU A 417 15.01 20.66 -10.40
C GLU A 417 15.83 21.53 -11.38
N ASP A 418 15.24 22.57 -11.97
CA ASP A 418 15.89 23.40 -13.01
C ASP A 418 16.89 24.42 -12.44
N VAL A 419 16.82 24.72 -11.14
CA VAL A 419 17.74 25.66 -10.49
C VAL A 419 19.10 24.98 -10.36
N THR A 420 20.13 25.41 -11.06
CA THR A 420 21.47 24.79 -10.91
C THR A 420 22.28 25.51 -9.84
N GLU A 421 23.05 24.76 -9.05
CA GLU A 421 24.12 25.39 -8.29
C GLU A 421 25.19 25.85 -9.29
N PRO A 422 25.76 27.05 -9.13
CA PRO A 422 26.90 27.43 -9.94
C PRO A 422 27.97 26.35 -9.71
N ALA A 423 28.39 25.70 -10.80
CA ALA A 423 29.52 24.77 -10.78
C ALA A 423 30.63 25.50 -10.05
N SER A 424 30.99 25.01 -8.86
CA SER A 424 31.89 25.68 -7.93
C SER A 424 33.00 26.30 -8.76
N ALA A 425 33.06 27.64 -8.77
CA ALA A 425 34.21 28.33 -9.32
C ALA A 425 35.39 27.68 -8.62
N THR A 426 36.11 26.84 -9.36
CA THR A 426 37.38 26.28 -8.94
C THR A 426 38.13 27.49 -8.43
N LEU A 427 38.31 27.58 -7.12
CA LEU A 427 39.19 28.54 -6.51
C LEU A 427 40.57 28.16 -7.05
N THR A 428 40.90 28.67 -8.24
CA THR A 428 42.28 28.96 -8.60
C THR A 428 42.68 30.04 -7.62
N GLU A 429 43.09 29.60 -6.43
CA GLU A 429 43.96 30.38 -5.58
C GLU A 429 45.13 30.78 -6.47
N ASP A 430 45.09 32.06 -6.80
CA ASP A 430 46.13 32.88 -7.36
C ASP A 430 47.33 32.78 -6.42
N LEU A 431 48.12 31.71 -6.52
CA LEU A 431 49.44 31.61 -5.90
C LEU A 431 50.39 32.49 -6.70
N GLY A 432 50.22 33.79 -6.52
CA GLY A 432 51.26 34.78 -6.76
C GLY A 432 52.38 34.56 -5.76
N HIS A 433 53.40 33.80 -6.15
CA HIS A 433 54.75 33.99 -5.64
C HIS A 433 55.81 33.85 -6.74
N PRO A 434 56.68 34.86 -6.92
CA PRO A 434 57.80 34.79 -7.83
C PRO A 434 58.88 33.89 -7.23
N ILE A 435 59.28 32.86 -7.98
CA ILE A 435 60.49 32.10 -7.68
C ILE A 435 61.68 33.04 -7.91
N THR A 436 62.27 33.49 -6.81
CA THR A 436 63.61 34.09 -6.81
C THR A 436 64.63 32.97 -6.83
N ALA A 437 65.52 33.03 -7.83
CA ALA A 437 66.71 32.22 -7.91
C ALA A 437 67.75 32.70 -6.87
N ALA A 438 68.31 31.77 -6.08
CA ALA A 438 69.71 31.80 -5.59
C ALA A 438 69.98 30.60 -4.64
N SER A 439 70.65 29.56 -5.13
CA SER A 439 72.03 29.16 -4.77
C SER A 439 72.35 27.79 -5.37
#